data_AF-D6K3S0-F1
#
_entry.id   AF-D6K3S0-F1
#
_cell.length_a   1.000
_cell.length_b   1.000
_cell.length_c   1.000
_cell.angle_alpha   90.00
_cell.angle_beta   90.00
_cell.angle_gamma   90.00
#
_symmetry.space_group_name_H-M   'P 1'
#
loop_
_entity.id
_entity.type
_entity.pdbx_description
1 polymer ?
#
loop_
_entity_poly.entity_id
_entity_poly.type
_entity_poly.pdbx_seq_one_letter_code
_entity_poly.pdbx_strand_id
1 'polypeptide(L)'
;ACFDAYSAPQADRWVAVTLRTISPALVRDASDEAWTWLYDDRTETRRALLRCEPCTVTTTHANTRITRAIRPVLFLPLVHRQGAELPTCAGAFNPRAKD
;
A
#
# COMPACT_ATOMS: atom_id res chain seq x y z
N ALA A 1 -1.02 5.51 8.13
CA ALA A 1 -0.31 6.28 7.09
C ALA A 1 -0.59 5.65 5.73
N CYS A 2 -0.72 6.45 4.68
CA CYS A 2 -0.84 6.00 3.29
C CYS A 2 0.37 6.52 2.50
N PHE A 3 0.75 5.83 1.43
CA PHE A 3 1.88 6.20 0.57
C PHE A 3 1.55 5.84 -0.87
N ASP A 4 1.66 6.82 -1.77
CA ASP A 4 1.49 6.60 -3.21
C ASP A 4 2.83 6.19 -3.82
N ALA A 5 2.88 4.97 -4.34
CA ALA A 5 4.03 4.43 -5.03
C ALA A 5 3.86 4.54 -6.55
N TYR A 6 4.87 5.05 -7.24
CA TYR A 6 4.91 5.19 -8.69
C TYR A 6 5.32 3.88 -9.40
N SER A 7 5.74 2.86 -8.66
CA SER A 7 6.14 1.57 -9.22
C SER A 7 6.00 0.43 -8.21
N ALA A 8 5.86 -0.81 -8.72
CA ALA A 8 5.84 -2.01 -7.88
C ALA A 8 7.07 -2.14 -6.97
N PRO A 9 8.33 -1.91 -7.42
CA PRO A 9 9.50 -1.96 -6.54
C PRO A 9 9.48 -0.89 -5.45
N GLN A 10 8.89 0.28 -5.70
CA GLN A 10 8.78 1.34 -4.71
C GLN A 10 7.75 0.99 -3.63
N ALA A 11 6.59 0.45 -4.01
CA ALA A 11 5.58 -0.04 -3.07
C ALA A 11 6.14 -1.15 -2.18
N ASP A 12 6.80 -2.15 -2.78
CA ASP A 12 7.48 -3.24 -2.09
C ASP A 12 8.53 -2.72 -1.10
N ARG A 13 9.38 -1.78 -1.54
CA ARG A 13 10.40 -1.16 -0.68
C ARG A 13 9.80 -0.40 0.48
N TRP A 14 8.69 0.30 0.28
CA TRP A 14 8.01 1.04 1.34
C TRP A 14 7.53 0.10 2.46
N VAL A 15 6.96 -1.06 2.11
CA VAL A 15 6.58 -2.08 3.10
C VAL A 15 7.81 -2.63 3.82
N ALA A 16 8.87 -2.97 3.09
CA ALA A 16 10.10 -3.51 3.67
C ALA A 16 10.78 -2.53 4.65
N VAL A 17 10.84 -1.24 4.30
CA VAL A 17 11.38 -0.20 5.20
C VAL A 17 10.51 -0.07 6.44
N THR A 18 9.18 -0.04 6.27
CA THR A 18 8.26 0.07 7.40
C THR A 18 8.40 -1.12 8.36
N LEU A 19 8.45 -2.34 7.83
CA LEU A 19 8.62 -3.55 8.65
C LEU A 19 9.96 -3.57 9.39
N ARG A 20 11.08 -3.26 8.72
CA ARG A 20 12.39 -3.14 9.37
C ARG A 20 12.40 -2.09 10.48
N THR A 21 11.70 -0.97 10.26
CA THR A 21 11.66 0.13 11.23
C THR A 21 10.91 -0.27 12.50
N ILE A 22 9.81 -1.02 12.38
CA ILE A 22 9.00 -1.39 13.54
C ILE A 22 9.43 -2.70 14.20
N SER A 23 10.12 -3.60 13.47
CA SER A 23 10.48 -4.95 13.92
C SER A 23 11.15 -4.99 15.30
N PRO A 24 12.14 -4.13 15.64
CA PRO A 24 12.78 -4.15 16.96
C PRO A 24 11.83 -3.81 18.13
N ALA A 25 10.70 -3.17 17.86
CA ALA A 25 9.68 -2.82 18.85
C ALA A 25 8.55 -3.86 18.94
N LEU A 26 8.58 -4.91 18.10
CA LEU A 26 7.62 -6.00 18.14
C LEU A 26 8.08 -7.08 19.12
N VAL A 27 7.13 -7.83 19.72
CA VAL A 27 7.45 -9.09 20.39
C VAL A 27 8.19 -10.04 19.44
N ARG A 28 9.01 -10.94 19.99
CA ARG A 28 9.87 -11.86 19.24
C ARG A 28 9.14 -12.55 18.08
N ASP A 29 8.02 -13.20 18.36
CA ASP A 29 7.29 -13.97 17.34
C ASP A 29 6.79 -13.07 16.18
N ALA A 30 6.41 -11.83 16.47
CA ALA A 30 6.00 -10.83 15.47
C ALA A 30 7.19 -10.24 14.70
N SER A 31 8.35 -10.13 15.35
CA SER A 31 9.59 -9.78 14.68
C SER A 31 10.03 -10.92 13.74
N ASP A 32 9.87 -12.17 14.15
CA ASP A 32 10.15 -13.34 13.31
C ASP A 32 9.24 -13.36 12.08
N GLU A 33 7.93 -13.12 12.24
CA GLU A 33 6.99 -12.92 11.11
C GLU A 33 7.46 -11.81 10.15
N ALA A 34 7.92 -10.68 10.70
CA ALA A 34 8.43 -9.58 9.88
C ALA A 34 9.70 -9.97 9.11
N TRP A 35 10.58 -10.77 9.71
CA TRP A 35 11.79 -11.29 9.05
C TRP A 35 11.48 -12.33 7.99
N THR A 36 10.58 -13.29 8.26
CA THR A 36 10.08 -14.25 7.25
C THR A 36 9.55 -13.50 6.04
N TRP A 37 8.71 -12.48 6.25
CA TRP A 37 8.22 -11.70 5.11
C TRP A 37 9.35 -11.01 4.34
N LEU A 38 10.31 -10.38 5.05
CA LEU A 38 11.41 -9.63 4.45
C LEU A 38 12.32 -10.47 3.55
N TYR A 39 12.48 -11.76 3.87
CA TYR A 39 13.39 -12.67 3.17
C TYR A 39 12.68 -13.63 2.22
N ASP A 40 11.54 -14.18 2.62
CA ASP A 40 10.88 -15.27 1.90
C ASP A 40 9.69 -14.77 1.06
N ASP A 41 8.80 -13.98 1.65
CA ASP A 41 7.50 -13.63 1.01
C ASP A 41 7.54 -12.34 0.19
N ARG A 42 8.58 -11.52 0.38
CA ARG A 42 8.74 -10.25 -0.33
C ARG A 42 8.74 -10.41 -1.84
N THR A 43 9.34 -11.49 -2.33
CA THR A 43 9.37 -11.79 -3.77
C THR A 43 7.96 -12.03 -4.31
N GLU A 44 7.10 -12.73 -3.56
CA GLU A 44 5.73 -12.97 -4.00
C GLU A 44 4.89 -11.70 -3.98
N THR A 45 5.08 -10.85 -2.97
CA THR A 45 4.46 -9.52 -2.95
C THR A 45 4.84 -8.73 -4.21
N ARG A 46 6.13 -8.69 -4.56
CA ARG A 46 6.59 -8.00 -5.76
C ARG A 46 6.00 -8.61 -7.04
N ARG A 47 5.89 -9.94 -7.13
CA ARG A 47 5.27 -10.62 -8.28
C ARG A 47 3.79 -10.25 -8.43
N ALA A 48 3.01 -10.28 -7.35
CA ALA A 48 1.61 -9.87 -7.36
C ALA A 48 1.46 -8.41 -7.87
N LEU A 49 2.28 -7.49 -7.37
CA LEU A 49 2.25 -6.10 -7.81
C LEU A 49 2.60 -5.93 -9.29
N LEU A 50 3.57 -6.70 -9.81
CA LEU A 50 3.90 -6.72 -11.24
C LEU A 50 2.76 -7.26 -12.11
N ARG A 51 1.91 -8.14 -11.56
CA ARG A 51 0.68 -8.63 -12.19
C ARG A 51 -0.53 -7.70 -11.97
N CYS A 52 -0.33 -6.52 -11.38
CA CYS A 52 -1.40 -5.61 -10.97
C CYS A 52 -2.42 -6.24 -10.00
N GLU A 53 -2.02 -7.27 -9.26
CA GLU A 53 -2.86 -7.93 -8.26
C GLU A 53 -2.80 -7.18 -6.93
N PRO A 54 -3.95 -6.86 -6.30
CA PRO A 54 -3.98 -6.37 -4.94
C PRO A 54 -3.43 -7.41 -3.97
N CYS A 55 -2.64 -6.99 -3.00
CA CYS A 55 -2.08 -7.89 -2.00
C CYS A 55 -2.09 -7.25 -0.60
N THR A 56 -1.94 -8.09 0.41
CA THR A 56 -1.90 -7.67 1.81
C THR A 56 -0.68 -8.26 2.49
N VAL A 57 -0.09 -7.47 3.38
CA VAL A 57 0.98 -7.91 4.28
C VAL A 57 0.49 -7.70 5.69
N THR A 58 0.44 -8.77 6.47
CA THR A 58 -0.07 -8.74 7.84
C THR A 58 1.01 -9.21 8.79
N THR A 59 1.11 -8.53 9.93
CA THR A 59 1.96 -8.92 11.06
C THR A 59 1.13 -8.81 12.33
N THR A 60 1.25 -9.78 13.23
CA THR A 60 0.49 -9.80 14.49
C THR A 60 1.42 -9.52 15.67
N HIS A 61 1.17 -8.45 16.42
CA HIS A 61 1.95 -8.07 17.60
C HIS A 61 1.09 -8.11 18.87
N ALA A 62 1.35 -9.08 19.75
CA ALA A 62 0.54 -9.34 20.94
C ALA A 62 -0.95 -9.46 20.55
N ASN A 63 -1.78 -8.48 20.88
CA ASN A 63 -3.21 -8.45 20.53
C ASN A 63 -3.54 -7.49 19.37
N THR A 64 -2.53 -6.92 18.72
CA THR A 64 -2.70 -5.94 17.64
C THR A 64 -2.33 -6.57 16.30
N ARG A 65 -3.30 -6.63 15.38
CA ARG A 65 -3.06 -7.02 13.99
C ARG A 65 -2.78 -5.80 13.14
N ILE A 66 -1.61 -5.76 12.50
CA ILE A 66 -1.22 -4.69 11.59
C ILE A 66 -1.31 -5.23 10.17
N THR A 67 -2.29 -4.76 9.41
CA THR A 67 -2.46 -5.12 8.00
C THR A 67 -2.16 -3.92 7.11
N ARG A 68 -1.30 -4.15 6.12
CA ARG A 68 -0.96 -3.19 5.06
C ARG A 68 -1.55 -3.73 3.77
N ALA A 69 -2.47 -2.98 3.18
CA ALA A 69 -3.04 -3.30 1.88
C ALA A 69 -2.33 -2.51 0.79
N ILE A 70 -1.94 -3.20 -0.28
CA ILE A 70 -1.33 -2.59 -1.46
C ILE A 70 -2.29 -2.81 -2.62
N ARG A 71 -2.70 -1.72 -3.26
CA ARG A 71 -3.65 -1.75 -4.38
C ARG A 71 -3.00 -1.06 -5.58
N PRO A 72 -2.56 -1.83 -6.59
CA PRO A 72 -2.12 -1.26 -7.86
C PRO A 72 -3.27 -0.46 -8.47
N VAL A 73 -2.99 0.78 -8.86
CA VAL A 73 -3.94 1.64 -9.56
C VAL A 73 -3.32 2.09 -10.87
N LEU A 74 -4.04 1.87 -11.96
CA LEU A 74 -3.67 2.41 -13.25
C LEU A 74 -4.36 3.77 -13.40
N PHE A 75 -3.58 4.84 -13.29
CA PHE A 75 -4.08 6.16 -13.67
C PHE A 75 -4.13 6.19 -15.18
N LEU A 76 -5.34 6.23 -15.74
CA LEU A 76 -5.49 6.54 -17.15
C LEU A 76 -4.90 7.93 -17.38
N PRO A 77 -3.95 8.09 -18.32
CA PRO A 77 -3.54 9.40 -18.74
C PRO A 77 -4.79 10.03 -19.35
N LEU A 78 -5.45 10.88 -18.57
CA LEU A 78 -6.41 11.83 -19.10
C LEU A 78 -5.58 12.80 -19.91
N VAL A 79 -5.29 12.39 -21.16
CA VAL A 79 -4.78 13.27 -22.21
C VAL A 79 -5.73 14.47 -22.17
N HIS A 80 -5.21 15.60 -21.66
CA HIS A 80 -5.85 16.91 -21.41
C HIS A 80 -6.03 17.35 -19.93
N ARG A 81 -5.61 16.61 -18.91
CA ARG A 81 -5.67 17.08 -17.50
C ARG A 81 -4.36 17.63 -16.94
N GLN A 82 -3.50 18.18 -17.80
CA GLN A 82 -2.36 18.98 -17.34
C GLN A 82 -2.86 20.31 -16.75
N GLY A 83 -3.32 20.29 -15.50
CA GLY A 83 -3.35 21.46 -14.62
C GLY A 83 -4.19 22.69 -14.98
N ALA A 84 -4.96 22.75 -16.07
CA ALA A 84 -5.58 24.02 -16.48
C ALA A 84 -6.99 24.28 -15.92
N GLU A 85 -7.96 23.38 -16.05
CA GLU A 85 -9.34 23.66 -15.60
C GLU A 85 -10.05 22.35 -15.26
N LEU A 86 -10.33 22.14 -13.98
CA LEU A 86 -11.37 21.19 -13.62
C LEU A 86 -12.70 21.78 -14.12
N PRO A 87 -13.58 21.01 -14.80
CA PRO A 87 -14.89 21.52 -15.13
C PRO A 87 -15.59 21.96 -13.84
N THR A 88 -16.39 23.03 -13.88
CA THR A 88 -17.02 23.61 -12.68
C THR A 88 -17.77 22.57 -11.84
N CYS A 89 -18.27 21.51 -12.47
CA CYS A 89 -18.94 20.39 -11.83
C CYS A 89 -18.02 19.47 -10.98
N ALA A 90 -16.69 19.56 -11.09
CA ALA A 90 -15.76 18.71 -10.36
C ALA A 90 -15.79 18.95 -8.84
N GLY A 91 -16.04 20.20 -8.41
CA GLY A 91 -16.28 20.53 -7.00
C GLY A 91 -17.75 20.33 -6.57
N ALA A 92 -18.66 20.13 -7.53
CA ALA A 92 -20.08 19.91 -7.27
C ALA A 92 -20.40 18.43 -6.97
N PHE A 93 -19.40 17.55 -6.96
CA PHE A 93 -19.58 16.19 -6.48
C PHE A 93 -19.88 16.22 -4.98
N ASN A 94 -21.16 16.19 -4.65
CA ASN A 94 -21.64 16.00 -3.30
C ASN A 94 -21.92 14.49 -3.14
N PRO A 95 -21.03 13.70 -2.50
CA PRO A 95 -21.32 12.31 -2.22
C PRO A 95 -22.60 12.31 -1.39
N ARG A 96 -23.71 11.82 -1.98
CA ARG A 96 -25.06 11.91 -1.41
C ARG A 96 -24.96 11.77 0.10
N ALA A 97 -25.38 12.82 0.82
CA ALA A 97 -25.64 12.72 2.25
C ALA A 97 -26.55 11.49 2.39
N LYS A 98 -26.05 10.47 3.09
CA LYS A 98 -26.86 9.30 3.38
C LYS A 98 -28.04 9.79 4.21
N ASP A 99 -29.24 9.49 3.74
CA ASP A 99 -30.46 9.55 4.55
C ASP A 99 -30.33 8.62 5.77
#